data_AF-A0A6G1K7K0-F1
#
_entry.id   AF-A0A6G1K7K0-F1
#
_cell.length_a   1.000
_cell.length_b   1.000
_cell.length_c   1.000
_cell.angle_alpha   90.00
_cell.angle_beta   90.00
_cell.angle_gamma   90.00
#
_symmetry.space_group_name_H-M   'P 1'
#
loop_
_entity.id
_entity.type
_entity.pdbx_description
1 polymer ?
#
loop_
_entity_poly.entity_id
_entity_poly.type
_entity_poly.pdbx_seq_one_letter_code
_entity_poly.pdbx_strand_id
1 'polypeptide(L)'
;MVRLTTITALGLIGLAGQAAAVTVKIMPFGASIVGAPGCWRALLWKKLQASGITNTDFVGSNPAPDCGFPYDGENEGHAGVLAIDVVQKNQLVGYLAAAKPDVIVMHLGTNDVIQRKATADVINAYSTLVDQMRQSKPTMKILFSQLLPIDPSKFDNANAGITELNKAIAAWVPTKTTAQSPITLIDNNTGFNTTTDTVDGEHPNDSGNQKISDKFLNPLIGAIASVS
;
A
#
# COMPACT_ATOMS: atom_id res chain seq x y z
N MET A 1 -58.95 48.07 -23.66
CA MET A 1 -58.34 47.32 -22.54
C MET A 1 -57.49 46.20 -23.12
N VAL A 2 -56.17 46.39 -23.21
CA VAL A 2 -55.23 45.39 -23.73
C VAL A 2 -54.75 44.55 -22.54
N ARG A 3 -55.02 43.24 -22.56
CA ARG A 3 -54.55 42.31 -21.51
C ARG A 3 -53.21 41.71 -21.93
N LEU A 4 -52.15 42.10 -21.22
CA LEU A 4 -50.84 41.45 -21.26
C LEU A 4 -50.98 40.01 -20.77
N THR A 5 -50.48 39.05 -21.54
CA THR A 5 -50.33 37.66 -21.13
C THR A 5 -48.87 37.46 -20.73
N THR A 6 -48.63 37.27 -19.43
CA THR A 6 -47.30 36.98 -18.87
C THR A 6 -47.00 35.49 -19.06
N ILE A 7 -45.95 35.17 -19.82
CA ILE A 7 -45.40 33.83 -19.93
C ILE A 7 -44.43 33.63 -18.75
N THR A 8 -44.76 32.74 -17.83
CA THR A 8 -43.86 32.33 -16.75
C THR A 8 -43.03 31.14 -17.23
N ALA A 9 -41.74 31.34 -17.47
CA ALA A 9 -40.81 30.25 -17.74
C ALA A 9 -40.44 29.56 -16.42
N LEU A 10 -40.90 28.32 -16.22
CA LEU A 10 -40.37 27.45 -15.16
C LEU A 10 -39.02 26.91 -15.60
N GLY A 11 -37.95 27.37 -14.96
CA GLY A 11 -36.62 26.77 -15.08
C GLY A 11 -36.60 25.38 -14.44
N LEU A 12 -36.28 24.35 -15.23
CA LEU A 12 -35.93 23.03 -14.72
C LEU A 12 -34.56 23.13 -14.03
N ILE A 13 -34.56 23.10 -12.70
CA ILE A 13 -33.34 22.84 -11.92
C ILE A 13 -33.02 21.35 -12.09
N GLY A 14 -31.99 21.04 -12.87
CA GLY A 14 -31.47 19.69 -12.98
C GLY A 14 -30.89 19.24 -11.64
N LEU A 15 -31.55 18.26 -11.01
CA LEU A 15 -30.96 17.47 -9.93
C LEU A 15 -29.87 16.58 -10.54
N ALA A 16 -28.66 17.10 -10.65
CA ALA A 16 -27.49 16.26 -10.83
C ALA A 16 -27.32 15.44 -9.54
N GLY A 17 -27.77 14.19 -9.56
CA GLY A 17 -27.52 13.24 -8.49
C GLY A 17 -26.02 13.07 -8.34
N GLN A 18 -25.47 13.57 -7.24
CA GLN A 18 -24.08 13.35 -6.88
C GLN A 18 -23.98 11.87 -6.48
N ALA A 19 -23.48 11.02 -7.38
CA ALA A 19 -23.22 9.63 -7.07
C ALA A 19 -22.29 9.60 -5.84
N ALA A 20 -22.70 8.89 -4.79
CA ALA A 20 -21.84 8.71 -3.62
C ALA A 20 -20.54 8.05 -4.09
N ALA A 21 -19.40 8.67 -3.75
CA ALA A 21 -18.10 8.11 -4.08
C ALA A 21 -17.99 6.70 -3.47
N VAL A 22 -17.64 5.70 -4.30
CA VAL A 22 -17.40 4.34 -3.83
C VAL A 22 -16.26 4.38 -2.81
N THR A 23 -16.48 3.80 -1.62
CA THR A 23 -15.42 3.62 -0.63
C THR A 23 -14.40 2.62 -1.16
N VAL A 24 -13.15 3.07 -1.29
CA VAL A 24 -12.03 2.26 -1.76
C VAL A 24 -11.33 1.62 -0.57
N LYS A 25 -11.30 0.29 -0.54
CA LYS A 25 -10.64 -0.51 0.49
C LYS A 25 -9.16 -0.68 0.19
N ILE A 26 -8.33 -0.25 1.13
CA ILE A 26 -6.87 -0.20 0.99
C ILE A 26 -6.29 -1.13 2.05
N MET A 27 -5.57 -2.18 1.63
CA MET A 27 -4.87 -3.06 2.56
C MET A 27 -3.36 -2.80 2.50
N PRO A 28 -2.77 -2.12 3.51
CA PRO A 28 -1.34 -2.20 3.75
C PRO A 28 -0.97 -3.63 4.16
N PHE A 29 -0.12 -4.29 3.38
CA PHE A 29 0.24 -5.69 3.58
C PHE A 29 1.76 -5.86 3.69
N GLY A 30 2.22 -6.56 4.72
CA GLY A 30 3.65 -6.82 4.89
C GLY A 30 4.04 -7.33 6.27
N ALA A 31 5.23 -6.92 6.73
CA ALA A 31 5.78 -7.32 8.02
C ALA A 31 5.69 -6.18 9.06
N SER A 32 6.66 -6.10 9.98
CA SER A 32 6.73 -5.07 11.05
C SER A 32 6.77 -3.64 10.50
N ILE A 33 7.53 -3.38 9.44
CA ILE A 33 7.56 -2.05 8.77
C ILE A 33 6.15 -1.61 8.34
N VAL A 34 5.28 -2.55 7.96
CA VAL A 34 3.88 -2.25 7.69
C VAL A 34 3.08 -2.15 8.98
N GLY A 35 3.15 -3.15 9.86
CA GLY A 35 2.23 -3.31 10.99
C GLY A 35 2.55 -2.48 12.23
N ALA A 36 3.77 -2.60 12.74
CA ALA A 36 4.33 -1.80 13.83
C ALA A 36 5.78 -2.26 14.10
N PRO A 37 6.67 -1.38 14.59
CA PRO A 37 6.45 0.05 14.87
C PRO A 37 6.51 0.92 13.60
N GLY A 38 5.85 2.08 13.64
CA GLY A 38 5.89 3.08 12.56
C GLY A 38 4.53 3.73 12.29
N CYS A 39 4.56 4.99 11.83
CA CYS A 39 3.38 5.82 11.62
C CYS A 39 3.18 6.29 10.16
N TRP A 40 3.90 5.70 9.19
CA TRP A 40 3.77 6.10 7.78
C TRP A 40 2.33 5.95 7.24
N ARG A 41 1.56 4.97 7.73
CA ARG A 41 0.13 4.80 7.39
C ARG A 41 -0.72 5.96 7.90
N ALA A 42 -0.52 6.36 9.16
CA ALA A 42 -1.21 7.52 9.74
C ALA A 42 -0.92 8.80 8.95
N LEU A 43 0.36 9.00 8.58
CA LEU A 43 0.77 10.14 7.75
C LEU A 43 0.18 10.07 6.34
N LEU A 44 0.13 8.88 5.74
CA LEU A 44 -0.44 8.65 4.41
C LEU A 44 -1.94 8.94 4.41
N TRP A 45 -2.68 8.40 5.38
CA TRP A 45 -4.11 8.68 5.57
C TRP A 45 -4.34 10.18 5.74
N LYS A 46 -3.59 10.85 6.62
CA LYS A 46 -3.70 12.31 6.83
C LYS A 46 -3.47 13.11 5.55
N LYS A 47 -2.52 12.69 4.70
CA LYS A 47 -2.26 13.34 3.40
C LYS A 47 -3.36 13.08 2.38
N LEU A 48 -3.98 11.90 2.39
CA LEU A 48 -5.16 11.61 1.56
C LEU A 48 -6.32 12.54 1.94
N GLN A 49 -6.62 12.65 3.25
CA GLN A 49 -7.64 13.57 3.75
C GLN A 49 -7.35 15.03 3.37
N ALA A 50 -6.10 15.48 3.54
CA ALA A 50 -5.67 16.82 3.15
C ALA A 50 -5.74 17.06 1.62
N SER A 51 -5.71 15.98 0.82
CA SER A 51 -5.88 16.03 -0.63
C SER A 51 -7.34 15.89 -1.08
N GLY A 52 -8.29 15.89 -0.14
CA GLY A 52 -9.72 15.72 -0.42
C GLY A 52 -10.15 14.30 -0.77
N ILE A 53 -9.27 13.31 -0.61
CA ILE A 53 -9.55 11.89 -0.84
C ILE A 53 -10.06 11.29 0.46
N THR A 54 -11.39 11.34 0.65
CA THR A 54 -12.06 10.93 1.89
C THR A 54 -12.85 9.63 1.76
N ASN A 55 -12.96 9.07 0.56
CA ASN A 55 -13.68 7.84 0.25
C ASN A 55 -12.78 6.60 0.42
N THR A 56 -12.02 6.52 1.50
CA THR A 56 -11.07 5.41 1.76
C THR A 56 -11.44 4.66 3.03
N ASP A 57 -11.15 3.36 3.03
CA ASP A 57 -11.26 2.45 4.18
C ASP A 57 -9.97 1.62 4.23
N PHE A 58 -9.10 1.86 5.20
CA PHE A 58 -7.94 1.00 5.43
C PHE A 58 -8.45 -0.30 6.06
N VAL A 59 -7.97 -1.44 5.56
CA VAL A 59 -8.51 -2.74 5.94
C VAL A 59 -7.39 -3.74 6.23
N GLY A 60 -7.63 -4.61 7.20
CA GLY A 60 -6.76 -5.71 7.58
C GLY A 60 -7.07 -6.19 8.99
N SER A 61 -6.46 -7.29 9.42
CA SER A 61 -6.75 -7.88 10.74
C SER A 61 -6.21 -7.07 11.92
N ASN A 62 -5.16 -6.27 11.70
CA ASN A 62 -4.47 -5.55 12.77
C ASN A 62 -5.06 -4.14 12.89
N PRO A 63 -5.34 -3.68 14.13
CA PRO A 63 -5.84 -2.33 14.35
C PRO A 63 -4.76 -1.28 14.04
N ALA A 64 -5.20 -0.03 13.90
CA ALA A 64 -4.33 1.13 13.79
C ALA A 64 -3.45 1.30 15.06
N PRO A 65 -2.11 1.32 14.95
CA PRO A 65 -1.24 1.69 16.07
C PRO A 65 -1.48 3.14 16.51
N ASP A 66 -1.21 3.46 17.77
CA ASP A 66 -1.26 4.85 18.23
C ASP A 66 -0.14 5.69 17.59
N CYS A 67 -0.54 6.78 16.93
CA CYS A 67 0.34 7.75 16.29
C CYS A 67 0.02 9.19 16.74
N GLY A 68 -0.66 9.35 17.89
CA GLY A 68 -0.94 10.66 18.50
C GLY A 68 -2.14 11.41 17.91
N PHE A 69 -2.90 10.80 17.01
CA PHE A 69 -4.18 11.32 16.51
C PHE A 69 -5.07 10.19 15.97
N PRO A 70 -6.41 10.35 15.93
CA PRO A 70 -7.29 9.37 15.31
C PRO A 70 -7.13 9.33 13.78
N TYR A 71 -7.08 8.13 13.22
CA TYR A 71 -7.03 7.86 11.78
C TYR A 71 -7.59 6.46 11.51
N ASP A 72 -7.94 6.21 10.26
CA ASP A 72 -8.25 4.88 9.74
C ASP A 72 -6.94 4.24 9.25
N GLY A 73 -6.60 3.10 9.85
CA GLY A 73 -5.21 2.63 9.93
C GLY A 73 -5.05 1.13 10.04
N GLU A 74 -6.13 0.39 9.87
CA GLU A 74 -6.14 -1.06 9.84
C GLU A 74 -5.16 -1.56 8.78
N ASN A 75 -4.56 -2.71 9.06
CA ASN A 75 -3.48 -3.23 8.24
C ASN A 75 -3.34 -4.74 8.37
N GLU A 76 -2.59 -5.29 7.44
CA GLU A 76 -2.25 -6.70 7.37
C GLU A 76 -0.71 -6.86 7.48
N GLY A 77 -0.11 -6.12 8.41
CA GLY A 77 1.32 -6.14 8.71
C GLY A 77 1.67 -7.05 9.88
N HIS A 78 2.39 -8.14 9.63
CA HIS A 78 2.68 -9.17 10.63
C HIS A 78 4.19 -9.24 10.94
N ALA A 79 4.58 -8.80 12.14
CA ALA A 79 5.99 -8.73 12.53
C ALA A 79 6.73 -10.07 12.34
N GLY A 80 7.95 -9.99 11.78
CA GLY A 80 8.79 -11.16 11.51
C GLY A 80 8.33 -12.07 10.37
N VAL A 81 7.21 -11.79 9.70
CA VAL A 81 6.74 -12.66 8.61
C VAL A 81 7.64 -12.53 7.37
N LEU A 82 7.85 -13.66 6.70
CA LEU A 82 8.55 -13.78 5.43
C LEU A 82 7.54 -13.93 4.30
N ALA A 83 7.84 -13.42 3.10
CA ALA A 83 7.00 -13.65 1.92
C ALA A 83 6.83 -15.14 1.62
N ILE A 84 7.91 -15.91 1.76
CA ILE A 84 7.89 -17.37 1.58
C ILE A 84 6.94 -18.03 2.58
N ASP A 85 6.98 -17.63 3.85
CA ASP A 85 6.12 -18.18 4.90
C ASP A 85 4.64 -17.89 4.65
N VAL A 86 4.30 -16.67 4.22
CA VAL A 86 2.91 -16.29 3.88
C VAL A 86 2.37 -17.23 2.80
N VAL A 87 3.17 -17.52 1.78
CA VAL A 87 2.79 -18.44 0.69
C VAL A 87 2.66 -19.87 1.20
N GLN A 88 3.66 -20.37 1.91
CA GLN A 88 3.67 -21.75 2.44
C GLN A 88 2.48 -22.03 3.35
N LYS A 89 2.08 -21.05 4.17
CA LYS A 89 0.94 -21.15 5.08
C LYS A 89 -0.39 -20.70 4.45
N ASN A 90 -0.37 -20.29 3.18
CA ASN A 90 -1.52 -19.79 2.42
C ASN A 90 -2.30 -18.67 3.15
N GLN A 91 -1.60 -17.79 3.88
CA GLN A 91 -2.23 -16.84 4.79
C GLN A 91 -2.99 -15.74 4.06
N LEU A 92 -2.43 -15.23 2.96
CA LEU A 92 -3.00 -14.09 2.23
C LEU A 92 -4.42 -14.36 1.73
N VAL A 93 -4.75 -15.60 1.35
CA VAL A 93 -6.11 -15.96 0.90
C VAL A 93 -7.16 -15.67 1.97
N GLY A 94 -6.87 -15.98 3.23
CA GLY A 94 -7.78 -15.69 4.35
C GLY A 94 -7.94 -14.19 4.59
N TYR A 95 -6.83 -13.44 4.56
CA TYR A 95 -6.84 -11.98 4.72
C TYR A 95 -7.65 -11.30 3.61
N LEU A 96 -7.44 -11.68 2.36
CA LEU A 96 -8.18 -11.17 1.21
C LEU A 96 -9.67 -11.48 1.28
N ALA A 97 -10.05 -12.70 1.69
CA ALA A 97 -11.45 -13.10 1.82
C ALA A 97 -12.19 -12.29 2.91
N ALA A 98 -11.51 -11.97 4.01
CA ALA A 98 -12.07 -11.21 5.11
C ALA A 98 -12.20 -9.71 4.78
N ALA A 99 -11.12 -9.09 4.29
CA ALA A 99 -11.05 -7.64 4.10
C ALA A 99 -11.61 -7.18 2.74
N LYS A 100 -11.48 -8.01 1.70
CA LYS A 100 -11.87 -7.74 0.30
C LYS A 100 -11.32 -6.40 -0.23
N PRO A 101 -10.00 -6.19 -0.23
CA PRO A 101 -9.41 -4.92 -0.64
C PRO A 101 -9.54 -4.68 -2.16
N ASP A 102 -9.60 -3.40 -2.51
CA ASP A 102 -9.51 -2.90 -3.89
C ASP A 102 -8.06 -2.60 -4.28
N VAL A 103 -7.29 -2.10 -3.30
CA VAL A 103 -5.89 -1.71 -3.44
C VAL A 103 -5.05 -2.42 -2.37
N ILE A 104 -3.94 -3.01 -2.78
CA ILE A 104 -2.90 -3.52 -1.87
C ILE A 104 -1.72 -2.55 -1.90
N VAL A 105 -1.23 -2.16 -0.72
CA VAL A 105 0.05 -1.45 -0.54
C VAL A 105 1.03 -2.41 0.11
N MET A 106 1.91 -3.02 -0.68
CA MET A 106 2.76 -4.12 -0.25
C MET A 106 4.20 -3.67 0.05
N HIS A 107 4.68 -4.00 1.24
CA HIS A 107 6.10 -3.87 1.64
C HIS A 107 6.50 -5.11 2.47
N LEU A 108 7.09 -6.10 1.81
CA LEU A 108 7.39 -7.41 2.40
C LEU A 108 8.65 -8.00 1.77
N GLY A 109 9.56 -8.56 2.56
CA GLY A 109 10.78 -9.22 2.05
C GLY A 109 12.04 -8.97 2.90
N THR A 110 12.02 -7.97 3.78
CA THR A 110 13.16 -7.65 4.65
C THR A 110 13.56 -8.85 5.51
N ASN A 111 12.58 -9.54 6.11
CA ASN A 111 12.84 -10.74 6.91
C ASN A 111 13.36 -11.91 6.06
N ASP A 112 12.93 -12.05 4.80
CA ASP A 112 13.45 -13.08 3.91
C ASP A 112 14.96 -12.88 3.67
N VAL A 113 15.38 -11.62 3.49
CA VAL A 113 16.79 -11.25 3.33
C VAL A 113 17.58 -11.47 4.62
N ILE A 114 17.07 -11.02 5.77
CA ILE A 114 17.70 -11.25 7.09
C ILE A 114 17.90 -12.75 7.34
N GLN A 115 16.91 -13.57 6.97
CA GLN A 115 16.95 -15.03 7.09
C GLN A 115 17.66 -15.73 5.93
N ARG A 116 18.38 -14.97 5.09
CA ARG A 116 19.23 -15.46 3.99
C ARG A 116 18.49 -16.38 3.01
N LYS A 117 17.20 -16.08 2.74
CA LYS A 117 16.44 -16.78 1.71
C LYS A 117 16.96 -16.40 0.33
N ALA A 118 16.94 -17.36 -0.60
CA ALA A 118 17.38 -17.10 -1.96
C ALA A 118 16.44 -16.10 -2.64
N THR A 119 17.01 -15.09 -3.31
CA THR A 119 16.23 -14.06 -4.02
C THR A 119 15.21 -14.65 -4.98
N ALA A 120 15.56 -15.74 -5.69
CA ALA A 120 14.65 -16.42 -6.60
C ALA A 120 13.40 -16.98 -5.90
N ASP A 121 13.56 -17.55 -4.69
CA ASP A 121 12.44 -18.10 -3.92
C ASP A 121 11.51 -16.98 -3.45
N VAL A 122 12.06 -15.82 -3.06
CA VAL A 122 11.28 -14.65 -2.67
C VAL A 122 10.50 -14.09 -3.87
N ILE A 123 11.10 -14.01 -5.06
CA ILE A 123 10.41 -13.59 -6.29
C ILE A 123 9.30 -14.59 -6.69
N ASN A 124 9.52 -15.88 -6.51
CA ASN A 124 8.49 -16.91 -6.72
C ASN A 124 7.33 -16.76 -5.72
N ALA A 125 7.64 -16.44 -4.46
CA ALA A 125 6.64 -16.14 -3.45
C ALA A 125 5.81 -14.90 -3.84
N TYR A 126 6.45 -13.80 -4.26
CA TYR A 126 5.73 -12.61 -4.75
C TYR A 126 4.83 -12.92 -5.95
N SER A 127 5.28 -13.75 -6.88
CA SER A 127 4.45 -14.19 -8.01
C SER A 127 3.17 -14.89 -7.52
N THR A 128 3.30 -15.78 -6.54
CA THR A 128 2.17 -16.50 -5.94
C THR A 128 1.24 -15.55 -5.20
N LEU A 129 1.77 -14.61 -4.42
CA LEU A 129 0.97 -13.62 -3.69
C LEU A 129 0.16 -12.74 -4.65
N VAL A 130 0.76 -12.28 -5.76
CA VAL A 130 0.05 -11.50 -6.79
C VAL A 130 -1.04 -12.34 -7.46
N ASP A 131 -0.80 -13.62 -7.69
CA ASP A 131 -1.83 -14.50 -8.27
C ASP A 131 -2.99 -14.71 -7.31
N GLN A 132 -2.73 -14.87 -6.01
CA GLN A 132 -3.77 -14.92 -4.97
C GLN A 132 -4.58 -13.61 -4.89
N MET A 133 -3.90 -12.45 -4.96
CA MET A 133 -4.56 -11.14 -5.04
C MET A 133 -5.52 -11.10 -6.22
N ARG A 134 -5.05 -11.43 -7.43
CA ARG A 134 -5.87 -11.41 -8.65
C ARG A 134 -6.98 -12.45 -8.64
N GLN A 135 -6.77 -13.59 -8.01
CA GLN A 135 -7.82 -14.59 -7.81
C GLN A 135 -8.94 -14.04 -6.90
N SER A 136 -8.58 -13.28 -5.86
CA SER A 136 -9.56 -12.63 -5.00
C SER A 136 -10.28 -11.46 -5.69
N LYS A 137 -9.56 -10.67 -6.49
CA LYS A 137 -10.12 -9.57 -7.27
C LYS A 137 -9.31 -9.36 -8.56
N PRO A 138 -9.82 -9.75 -9.74
CA PRO A 138 -9.10 -9.64 -11.01
C PRO A 138 -8.68 -8.22 -11.40
N THR A 139 -9.31 -7.20 -10.81
CA THR A 139 -9.06 -5.78 -11.07
C THR A 139 -8.24 -5.08 -9.99
N MET A 140 -7.72 -5.82 -9.00
CA MET A 140 -7.01 -5.26 -7.85
C MET A 140 -5.83 -4.41 -8.28
N LYS A 141 -5.67 -3.24 -7.66
CA LYS A 141 -4.53 -2.36 -7.88
C LYS A 141 -3.45 -2.69 -6.86
N ILE A 142 -2.20 -2.84 -7.30
CA ILE A 142 -1.11 -3.29 -6.42
C ILE A 142 -0.02 -2.24 -6.45
N LEU A 143 0.23 -1.59 -5.32
CA LEU A 143 1.42 -0.78 -5.10
C LEU A 143 2.48 -1.66 -4.46
N PHE A 144 3.56 -1.94 -5.20
CA PHE A 144 4.60 -2.86 -4.77
C PHE A 144 5.87 -2.09 -4.42
N SER A 145 6.29 -2.14 -3.16
CA SER A 145 7.47 -1.43 -2.68
C SER A 145 8.76 -2.22 -2.96
N GLN A 146 9.80 -1.52 -3.42
CA GLN A 146 11.16 -1.92 -3.08
C GLN A 146 11.38 -1.80 -1.56
N LEU A 147 12.22 -2.66 -1.02
CA LEU A 147 12.55 -2.70 0.40
C LEU A 147 13.39 -1.50 0.82
N LEU A 148 13.19 -1.04 2.05
CA LEU A 148 14.08 -0.05 2.68
C LEU A 148 15.49 -0.65 2.82
N PRO A 149 16.55 0.16 2.76
CA PRO A 149 17.86 -0.31 3.19
C PRO A 149 17.83 -0.68 4.68
N ILE A 150 18.73 -1.57 5.09
CA ILE A 150 18.88 -1.99 6.48
C ILE A 150 20.33 -1.76 6.94
N ASP A 151 20.52 -1.39 8.19
CA ASP A 151 21.85 -1.03 8.72
C ASP A 151 22.80 -2.24 8.63
N PRO A 152 23.83 -2.21 7.76
CA PRO A 152 24.70 -3.35 7.55
C PRO A 152 25.51 -3.72 8.80
N SER A 153 25.74 -2.77 9.72
CA SER A 153 26.50 -3.01 10.95
C SER A 153 25.71 -3.79 12.01
N LYS A 154 24.38 -3.77 11.92
CA LYS A 154 23.48 -4.42 12.89
C LYS A 154 22.85 -5.71 12.37
N PHE A 155 22.84 -5.89 11.05
CA PHE A 155 22.14 -6.99 10.37
C PHE A 155 23.06 -7.79 9.46
N ASP A 156 24.27 -8.14 9.91
CA ASP A 156 25.20 -9.03 9.21
C ASP A 156 25.40 -8.72 7.70
N ASN A 157 25.51 -7.44 7.33
CA ASN A 157 25.59 -6.99 5.93
C ASN A 157 24.40 -7.40 5.03
N ALA A 158 23.21 -7.63 5.60
CA ALA A 158 21.98 -7.97 4.87
C ALA A 158 21.58 -6.94 3.80
N ASN A 159 22.09 -5.70 3.87
CA ASN A 159 21.81 -4.66 2.87
C ASN A 159 22.26 -5.04 1.44
N ALA A 160 23.26 -5.92 1.29
CA ALA A 160 23.62 -6.47 -0.01
C ALA A 160 22.46 -7.30 -0.60
N GLY A 161 21.84 -8.16 0.22
CA GLY A 161 20.66 -8.92 -0.18
C GLY A 161 19.43 -8.06 -0.43
N ILE A 162 19.26 -6.96 0.31
CA ILE A 162 18.22 -5.94 0.01
C ILE A 162 18.44 -5.35 -1.39
N THR A 163 19.69 -5.00 -1.71
CA THR A 163 20.04 -4.45 -3.03
C THR A 163 19.76 -5.44 -4.15
N GLU A 164 20.15 -6.71 -3.97
CA GLU A 164 19.89 -7.79 -4.93
C GLU A 164 18.39 -8.05 -5.12
N LEU A 165 17.63 -8.13 -4.04
CA LEU A 165 16.19 -8.35 -4.10
C LEU A 165 15.47 -7.14 -4.73
N ASN A 166 15.86 -5.91 -4.41
CA ASN A 166 15.29 -4.71 -5.04
C ASN A 166 15.55 -4.65 -6.55
N LYS A 167 16.74 -5.08 -7.00
CA LYS A 167 17.05 -5.24 -8.42
C LYS A 167 16.16 -6.31 -9.08
N ALA A 168 15.96 -7.45 -8.40
CA ALA A 168 15.10 -8.52 -8.89
C ALA A 168 13.62 -8.08 -8.95
N ILE A 169 13.11 -7.37 -7.95
CA ILE A 169 11.77 -6.78 -7.94
C ILE A 169 11.58 -5.86 -9.15
N ALA A 170 12.55 -4.97 -9.41
CA ALA A 170 12.48 -4.03 -10.53
C ALA A 170 12.42 -4.74 -11.90
N ALA A 171 13.13 -5.87 -12.05
CA ALA A 171 13.07 -6.69 -13.24
C ALA A 171 11.77 -7.52 -13.34
N TRP A 172 11.22 -7.96 -12.20
CA TRP A 172 10.06 -8.84 -12.14
C TRP A 172 8.72 -8.10 -12.34
N VAL A 173 8.54 -6.91 -11.75
CA VAL A 173 7.28 -6.15 -11.85
C VAL A 173 6.78 -5.98 -13.30
N PRO A 174 7.59 -5.54 -14.29
CA PRO A 174 7.11 -5.40 -15.66
C PRO A 174 6.68 -6.72 -16.30
N THR A 175 7.18 -7.87 -15.83
CA THR A 175 6.76 -9.19 -16.32
C THR A 175 5.44 -9.67 -15.70
N LYS A 176 5.03 -9.10 -14.56
CA LYS A 176 3.85 -9.53 -13.82
C LYS A 176 2.70 -8.53 -13.92
N THR A 177 2.96 -7.25 -14.22
CA THR A 177 1.93 -6.20 -14.34
C THR A 177 0.99 -6.43 -15.53
N THR A 178 -0.27 -6.02 -15.42
CA THR A 178 -1.28 -6.13 -16.50
C THR A 178 -2.12 -4.86 -16.54
N ALA A 179 -2.81 -4.60 -17.66
CA ALA A 179 -3.72 -3.45 -17.74
C ALA A 179 -4.93 -3.56 -16.78
N GLN A 180 -5.44 -4.78 -16.55
CA GLN A 180 -6.60 -5.01 -15.69
C GLN A 180 -6.27 -4.89 -14.20
N SER A 181 -5.13 -5.44 -13.79
CA SER A 181 -4.57 -5.40 -12.44
C SER A 181 -3.12 -4.90 -12.51
N PRO A 182 -2.92 -3.56 -12.56
CA PRO A 182 -1.60 -2.97 -12.65
C PRO A 182 -0.84 -3.14 -11.33
N ILE A 183 0.46 -3.41 -11.47
CA ILE A 183 1.44 -3.34 -10.40
C ILE A 183 2.26 -2.06 -10.62
N THR A 184 2.18 -1.14 -9.67
CA THR A 184 2.99 0.10 -9.66
C THR A 184 4.15 -0.08 -8.71
N LEU A 185 5.37 -0.06 -9.23
CA LEU A 185 6.59 -0.18 -8.44
C LEU A 185 6.90 1.13 -7.71
N ILE A 186 7.11 1.05 -6.40
CA ILE A 186 7.43 2.19 -5.54
C ILE A 186 8.86 2.06 -5.03
N ASP A 187 9.70 3.04 -5.38
CA ASP A 187 11.08 3.12 -4.87
C ASP A 187 11.10 3.85 -3.51
N ASN A 188 11.03 3.04 -2.45
CA ASN A 188 11.25 3.46 -1.07
C ASN A 188 12.71 3.28 -0.61
N ASN A 189 13.60 2.78 -1.47
CA ASN A 189 15.01 2.56 -1.12
C ASN A 189 15.84 3.83 -1.33
N THR A 190 15.70 4.46 -2.49
CA THR A 190 16.48 5.65 -2.86
C THR A 190 16.13 6.83 -1.95
N GLY A 191 17.16 7.40 -1.31
CA GLY A 191 17.03 8.56 -0.42
C GLY A 191 16.65 8.21 1.03
N PHE A 192 16.55 6.92 1.34
CA PHE A 192 16.37 6.43 2.71
C PHE A 192 17.74 6.14 3.35
N ASN A 193 17.97 6.65 4.55
CA ASN A 193 19.23 6.53 5.28
C ASN A 193 18.98 5.80 6.60
N THR A 194 19.58 4.64 6.77
CA THR A 194 19.35 3.79 7.95
C THR A 194 19.72 4.48 9.26
N THR A 195 20.73 5.34 9.27
CA THR A 195 21.16 6.05 10.48
C THR A 195 20.19 7.14 10.89
N THR A 196 19.65 7.92 9.94
CA THR A 196 18.81 9.08 10.26
C THR A 196 17.32 8.81 10.18
N ASP A 197 16.91 7.77 9.45
CA ASP A 197 15.49 7.49 9.16
C ASP A 197 14.97 6.26 9.89
N THR A 198 15.78 5.58 10.71
CA THR A 198 15.33 4.44 11.53
C THR A 198 15.58 4.66 13.01
N VAL A 199 14.93 3.85 13.84
CA VAL A 199 15.17 3.78 15.28
C VAL A 199 16.29 2.78 15.60
N ASP A 200 16.28 1.63 14.93
CA ASP A 200 17.13 0.48 15.26
C ASP A 200 18.02 0.00 14.11
N GLY A 201 17.96 0.65 12.94
CA GLY A 201 18.63 0.23 11.72
C GLY A 201 17.71 -0.43 10.69
N GLU A 202 16.45 -0.72 11.06
CA GLU A 202 15.44 -1.36 10.21
C GLU A 202 14.12 -0.57 10.20
N HIS A 203 13.59 -0.26 11.38
CA HIS A 203 12.25 0.28 11.53
C HIS A 203 12.23 1.81 11.44
N PRO A 204 11.34 2.40 10.61
CA PRO A 204 11.34 3.83 10.36
C PRO A 204 10.99 4.66 11.61
N ASN A 205 11.80 5.69 11.87
CA ASN A 205 11.47 6.76 12.80
C ASN A 205 10.56 7.81 12.12
N ASP A 206 10.31 8.95 12.75
CA ASP A 206 9.45 10.00 12.18
C ASP A 206 9.89 10.48 10.78
N SER A 207 11.20 10.67 10.57
CA SER A 207 11.76 11.05 9.26
C SER A 207 11.53 9.94 8.22
N GLY A 208 11.83 8.68 8.59
CA GLY A 208 11.59 7.54 7.70
C GLY A 208 10.12 7.35 7.36
N ASN A 209 9.24 7.50 8.35
CA ASN A 209 7.79 7.39 8.18
C ASN A 209 7.26 8.45 7.20
N GLN A 210 7.77 9.69 7.29
CA GLN A 210 7.43 10.77 6.37
C GLN A 210 7.84 10.42 4.93
N LYS A 211 9.08 9.94 4.74
CA LYS A 211 9.60 9.55 3.40
C LYS A 211 8.78 8.43 2.77
N ILE A 212 8.48 7.38 3.53
CA ILE A 212 7.66 6.26 3.05
C ILE A 212 6.26 6.75 2.63
N SER A 213 5.63 7.55 3.50
CA SER A 213 4.33 8.14 3.23
C SER A 213 4.32 9.01 1.96
N ASP A 214 5.35 9.83 1.74
CA ASP A 214 5.48 10.68 0.54
C ASP A 214 5.61 9.86 -0.74
N LYS A 215 6.36 8.76 -0.71
CA LYS A 215 6.55 7.87 -1.87
C LYS A 215 5.27 7.16 -2.28
N PHE A 216 4.41 6.80 -1.33
CA PHE A 216 3.15 6.12 -1.61
C PHE A 216 2.00 7.05 -2.02
N LEU A 217 2.01 8.33 -1.61
CA LEU A 217 0.84 9.22 -1.76
C LEU A 217 0.31 9.31 -3.19
N ASN A 218 1.12 9.81 -4.13
CA ASN A 218 0.65 10.03 -5.50
C ASN A 218 0.27 8.72 -6.22
N PRO A 219 1.06 7.64 -6.12
CA PRO A 219 0.65 6.33 -6.64
C PRO A 219 -0.67 5.83 -6.05
N LEU A 220 -0.92 6.04 -4.76
CA LEU A 220 -2.16 5.62 -4.11
C LEU A 220 -3.36 6.44 -4.56
N ILE A 221 -3.21 7.76 -4.70
CA ILE A 221 -4.27 8.62 -5.28
C ILE A 221 -4.64 8.12 -6.69
N GLY A 222 -3.64 7.81 -7.53
CA GLY A 222 -3.87 7.24 -8.86
C GLY A 222 -4.57 5.89 -8.83
N ALA A 223 -4.18 5.00 -7.90
CA ALA A 223 -4.84 3.71 -7.72
C ALA A 223 -6.31 3.87 -7.31
N ILE A 224 -6.59 4.71 -6.29
CA ILE A 224 -7.93 5.02 -5.79
C ILE A 224 -8.82 5.55 -6.92
N ALA A 225 -8.33 6.51 -7.71
CA ALA A 225 -9.09 7.09 -8.81
C ALA A 225 -9.42 6.09 -9.94
N SER A 226 -8.68 4.97 -10.01
CA SER A 226 -8.87 3.91 -11.00
C SER A 226 -9.73 2.73 -10.51
N VAL A 227 -10.19 2.77 -9.25
CA VAL A 227 -11.15 1.81 -8.72
C VAL A 227 -12.54 2.23 -9.17
N SER A 228 -13.16 1.39 -10.00
CA SER A 228 -14.50 1.52 -10.55
C SER A 228 -15.49 0.63 -9.81
#